data_AF-A0A1M6LWH8-F1
#
_entry.id   AF-A0A1M6LWH8-F1
#
_cell.length_a   1.000
_cell.length_b   1.000
_cell.length_c   1.000
_cell.angle_alpha   90.00
_cell.angle_beta   90.00
_cell.angle_gamma   90.00
#
_symmetry.space_group_name_H-M   'P 1'
#
loop_
_entity.id
_entity.type
_entity.pdbx_description
1 polymer ?
#
loop_
_entity_poly.entity_id
_entity_poly.type
_entity_poly.pdbx_seq_one_letter_code
_entity_poly.pdbx_strand_id
1 'polypeptide(L)'
;MSVTKGKKSLLCLFCLSLLLSLSGCEDARFTPLEDYEEEYEAFGSFDVRELGEQVEGYWTYYEENKRQKEHIAQELAKWKTEYLKPGEYTVGRDIPAGLYICKTAGDASEDNAVVRYNKDMKLEEELSTQYYRFDSESYILLREGGVLTIGKGTKMAFADDKAPSLAAEKDGIYYSGSYRVGEEIPKGEYFMLSFNLDYGASMVYMNGERIAGGVTRFGYVVIDDARIINMEEGVLIPLDKKPSVRPIQYQGEGEGAGRQVYSEGIYKIGADLPPGTYKMKNELYRSITDLSYEGYHGNEAYYPRRANRAGIRAEEDEDASHFGWSWLELDCNISNKTRYLKTHKLYGDEEDTFQKFKGLPTVTFTVEDMGWQIRLVNCVLIPEEDGSKRR
;
A
#
# COMPACT_ATOMS: atom_id res chain seq x y z
N MET A 1 -74.27 16.27 11.36
CA MET A 1 -74.24 14.90 11.90
C MET A 1 -73.68 13.96 10.84
N SER A 2 -72.67 13.15 11.22
CA SER A 2 -72.13 11.92 10.55
C SER A 2 -71.57 12.08 9.12
N VAL A 3 -70.27 11.99 8.79
CA VAL A 3 -69.19 10.98 9.01
C VAL A 3 -69.58 9.58 8.48
N THR A 4 -69.07 9.11 7.32
CA THR A 4 -67.95 8.14 7.06
C THR A 4 -68.22 7.54 5.66
N LYS A 5 -67.34 6.96 4.83
CA LYS A 5 -65.96 6.43 4.91
C LYS A 5 -65.48 6.16 3.47
N GLY A 6 -64.17 6.22 3.24
CA GLY A 6 -63.55 5.71 2.02
C GLY A 6 -62.02 5.85 2.00
N LYS A 7 -61.32 5.33 3.03
CA LYS A 7 -59.86 5.28 3.11
C LYS A 7 -59.29 4.26 2.13
N LYS A 8 -58.51 4.69 1.14
CA LYS A 8 -57.40 3.94 0.54
C LYS A 8 -56.30 4.93 0.11
N SER A 9 -55.05 4.48 0.17
CA SER A 9 -53.79 5.19 -0.14
C SER A 9 -53.13 5.98 0.98
N LEU A 10 -52.45 5.26 1.88
CA LEU A 10 -51.29 5.80 2.60
C LEU A 10 -50.21 4.73 2.86
N LEU A 11 -50.13 3.69 2.03
CA LEU A 11 -49.17 2.59 2.23
C LEU A 11 -48.14 2.40 1.09
N CYS A 12 -48.22 3.17 0.00
CA CYS A 12 -47.24 3.07 -1.09
C CYS A 12 -46.15 4.15 -1.08
N LEU A 13 -46.24 5.17 -0.23
CA LEU A 13 -45.26 6.27 -0.21
C LEU A 13 -44.11 6.07 0.78
N PHE A 14 -44.23 5.14 1.74
CA PHE A 14 -43.16 4.86 2.71
C PHE A 14 -42.17 3.77 2.25
N CYS A 15 -42.54 2.94 1.27
CA CYS A 15 -41.61 1.94 0.73
C CYS A 15 -40.69 2.51 -0.38
N LEU A 16 -41.05 3.65 -0.98
CA LEU A 16 -40.24 4.25 -2.04
C LEU A 16 -39.13 5.18 -1.51
N SER A 17 -39.31 5.78 -0.33
CA SER A 17 -38.28 6.60 0.31
C SER A 17 -37.18 5.79 0.99
N LEU A 18 -37.44 4.54 1.36
CA LEU A 18 -36.44 3.65 1.95
C LEU A 18 -35.56 2.93 0.91
N LEU A 19 -36.00 2.88 -0.36
CA LEU A 19 -35.23 2.31 -1.47
C LEU A 19 -34.29 3.33 -2.14
N LEU A 20 -34.49 4.64 -1.92
CA LEU A 20 -33.65 5.71 -2.46
C LEU A 20 -32.49 6.12 -1.55
N SER A 21 -32.41 5.58 -0.32
CA SER A 21 -31.26 5.78 0.58
C SER A 21 -30.25 4.63 0.56
N LEU A 22 -30.46 3.60 -0.26
CA LEU A 22 -29.56 2.45 -0.43
C LEU A 22 -28.86 2.43 -1.80
N SER A 23 -29.10 3.43 -2.64
CA SER A 23 -28.46 3.59 -3.96
C SER A 23 -27.48 4.77 -4.02
N GLY A 24 -26.92 5.16 -2.88
CA GLY A 24 -25.72 6.00 -2.84
C GLY A 24 -24.52 5.18 -3.33
N CYS A 25 -24.54 4.74 -4.58
CA CYS A 25 -23.32 4.36 -5.28
C CYS A 25 -22.57 5.67 -5.49
N GLU A 26 -21.55 5.89 -4.67
CA GLU A 26 -20.74 7.10 -4.68
C GLU A 26 -19.86 7.15 -5.93
N ASP A 27 -20.46 7.45 -7.08
CA ASP A 27 -19.73 7.73 -8.32
C ASP A 27 -18.86 9.00 -8.22
N ALA A 28 -19.04 9.81 -7.17
CA ALA A 28 -18.32 11.05 -6.95
C ALA A 28 -17.06 10.92 -6.07
N ARG A 29 -16.64 9.70 -5.70
CA ARG A 29 -15.45 9.50 -4.84
C ARG A 29 -14.11 9.48 -5.60
N PHE A 30 -14.11 9.40 -6.92
CA PHE A 30 -12.89 9.07 -7.67
C PHE A 30 -12.70 10.02 -8.85
N THR A 31 -11.65 10.83 -8.79
CA THR A 31 -11.03 11.40 -9.98
C THR A 31 -10.08 10.31 -10.47
N PRO A 32 -10.25 9.75 -11.68
CA PRO A 32 -9.14 9.08 -12.32
C PRO A 32 -7.97 10.06 -12.28
N LEU A 33 -6.78 9.61 -11.88
CA LEU A 33 -5.58 10.39 -12.16
C LEU A 33 -5.55 10.55 -13.69
N GLU A 34 -6.00 11.70 -14.18
CA GLU A 34 -5.72 12.12 -15.54
C GLU A 34 -4.20 12.13 -15.65
N ASP A 35 -3.67 11.47 -16.69
CA ASP A 35 -2.23 11.35 -16.94
C ASP A 35 -1.56 12.72 -16.76
N TYR A 36 -0.90 12.94 -15.63
CA TYR A 36 -0.11 14.15 -15.43
C TYR A 36 1.07 14.06 -16.38
N GLU A 37 1.01 14.80 -17.49
CA GLU A 37 1.99 14.75 -18.60
C GLU A 37 3.43 15.12 -18.19
N GLU A 38 3.67 15.64 -16.98
CA GLU A 38 4.94 16.30 -16.63
C GLU A 38 5.73 15.75 -15.43
N GLU A 39 5.27 14.77 -14.65
CA GLU A 39 6.09 14.17 -13.57
C GLU A 39 6.05 12.64 -13.57
N TYR A 40 6.96 12.07 -14.37
CA TYR A 40 7.16 10.66 -14.72
C TYR A 40 7.54 9.70 -13.57
N GLU A 41 7.35 10.05 -12.30
CA GLU A 41 7.87 9.25 -11.18
C GLU A 41 6.84 8.75 -10.15
N ALA A 42 5.56 9.04 -10.31
CA ALA A 42 4.64 8.88 -9.20
C ALA A 42 3.39 8.06 -9.58
N PHE A 43 3.51 6.75 -9.35
CA PHE A 43 2.42 5.80 -9.07
C PHE A 43 1.65 5.28 -10.29
N GLY A 44 1.47 3.96 -10.34
CA GLY A 44 0.78 3.25 -11.42
C GLY A 44 -0.65 3.73 -11.62
N SER A 45 -1.33 3.18 -12.63
CA SER A 45 -2.77 3.36 -12.81
C SER A 45 -3.54 2.73 -11.64
N PHE A 46 -3.54 3.39 -10.48
CA PHE A 46 -4.19 2.92 -9.28
C PHE A 46 -5.69 3.19 -9.39
N ASP A 47 -6.45 2.13 -9.70
CA ASP A 47 -7.90 2.16 -9.60
C ASP A 47 -8.34 1.44 -8.32
N VAL A 48 -8.74 2.20 -7.32
CA VAL A 48 -9.23 1.63 -6.06
C VAL A 48 -10.47 0.74 -6.23
N ARG A 49 -11.26 0.92 -7.31
CA ARG A 49 -12.41 0.04 -7.59
C ARG A 49 -11.94 -1.38 -7.87
N GLU A 50 -10.86 -1.51 -8.63
CA GLU A 50 -10.22 -2.80 -8.88
C GLU A 50 -9.73 -3.43 -7.58
N LEU A 51 -9.16 -2.64 -6.66
CA LEU A 51 -8.73 -3.16 -5.35
C LEU A 51 -9.91 -3.70 -4.53
N GLY A 52 -11.07 -3.02 -4.60
CA GLY A 52 -12.33 -3.47 -4.02
C GLY A 52 -12.86 -4.77 -4.63
N GLU A 53 -12.57 -5.04 -5.90
CA GLU A 53 -12.91 -6.31 -6.57
C GLU A 53 -11.90 -7.42 -6.29
N GLN A 54 -10.61 -7.08 -6.13
CA GLN A 54 -9.51 -8.02 -5.87
C GLN A 54 -9.54 -8.58 -4.46
N VAL A 55 -9.80 -7.70 -3.48
CA VAL A 55 -9.69 -8.05 -2.06
C VAL A 55 -11.06 -8.06 -1.42
N GLU A 56 -11.49 -9.25 -1.00
CA GLU A 56 -12.76 -9.44 -0.32
C GLU A 56 -12.86 -8.58 0.96
N GLY A 57 -13.91 -7.76 1.04
CA GLY A 57 -14.16 -6.91 2.20
C GLY A 57 -13.33 -5.62 2.26
N TYR A 58 -12.57 -5.27 1.22
CA TYR A 58 -11.76 -4.05 1.16
C TYR A 58 -12.46 -2.80 1.74
N TRP A 59 -13.66 -2.48 1.23
CA TRP A 59 -14.43 -1.32 1.66
C TRP A 59 -14.88 -1.39 3.12
N THR A 60 -15.05 -2.59 3.67
CA THR A 60 -15.36 -2.76 5.09
C THR A 60 -14.16 -2.40 5.96
N TYR A 61 -12.95 -2.81 5.55
CA TYR A 61 -11.72 -2.40 6.23
C TYR A 61 -11.49 -0.89 6.11
N TYR A 62 -11.72 -0.32 4.93
CA TYR A 62 -11.57 1.11 4.68
C TYR A 62 -12.52 1.96 5.55
N GLU A 63 -13.81 1.61 5.62
CA GLU A 63 -14.77 2.36 6.45
C GLU A 63 -14.52 2.15 7.95
N GLU A 64 -14.04 0.97 8.36
CA GLU A 64 -13.64 0.77 9.76
C GLU A 64 -12.39 1.59 10.12
N ASN A 65 -11.41 1.71 9.21
CA ASN A 65 -10.25 2.59 9.40
C ASN A 65 -10.67 4.02 9.71
N LYS A 66 -11.65 4.56 8.97
CA LYS A 66 -12.20 5.91 9.23
C LYS A 66 -12.80 6.02 10.63
N ARG A 67 -13.59 5.04 11.05
CA ARG A 67 -14.19 5.02 12.40
C ARG A 67 -13.13 4.97 13.50
N GLN A 68 -12.08 4.18 13.31
CA GLN A 68 -10.98 4.07 14.28
C GLN A 68 -10.19 5.39 14.37
N LYS A 69 -9.88 6.03 13.25
CA LYS A 69 -9.26 7.37 13.22
C LYS A 69 -10.11 8.40 13.96
N GLU A 70 -11.43 8.42 13.72
CA GLU A 70 -12.36 9.31 14.43
C GLU A 70 -12.40 9.02 15.93
N HIS A 71 -12.38 7.74 16.32
CA HIS A 71 -12.38 7.33 17.73
C HIS A 71 -11.11 7.81 18.45
N ILE A 72 -9.93 7.58 17.87
CA ILE A 72 -8.65 8.04 18.42
C ILE A 72 -8.63 9.57 18.54
N ALA A 73 -9.07 10.28 17.51
CA ALA A 73 -9.16 11.74 17.54
C ALA A 73 -10.08 12.26 18.68
N GLN A 74 -11.19 11.57 18.94
CA GLN A 74 -12.10 11.91 20.05
C GLN A 74 -11.47 11.64 21.42
N GLU A 75 -10.74 10.54 21.60
CA GLU A 75 -10.05 10.25 22.86
C GLU A 75 -8.92 11.26 23.13
N LEU A 76 -8.14 11.59 22.10
CA LEU A 76 -7.12 12.64 22.17
C LEU A 76 -7.71 14.01 22.48
N ALA A 77 -8.88 14.36 21.93
CA ALA A 77 -9.55 15.62 22.23
C ALA A 77 -10.00 15.73 23.70
N LYS A 78 -10.27 14.60 24.36
CA LYS A 78 -10.61 14.53 25.80
C LYS A 78 -9.37 14.56 26.70
N TRP A 79 -8.20 14.22 26.15
CA TRP A 79 -6.96 14.15 26.90
C TRP A 79 -6.44 15.54 27.27
N LYS A 80 -6.56 15.87 28.55
CA LYS A 80 -6.06 17.14 29.12
C LYS A 80 -4.60 16.98 29.51
N THR A 81 -3.71 17.37 28.61
CA THR A 81 -2.26 17.32 28.82
C THR A 81 -1.60 18.65 28.45
N GLU A 82 -0.39 18.86 28.97
CA GLU A 82 0.47 19.97 28.57
C GLU A 82 1.32 19.54 27.37
N TYR A 83 1.21 20.30 26.28
CA TYR A 83 1.99 20.05 25.08
C TYR A 83 3.28 20.87 25.10
N LEU A 84 4.38 20.21 24.72
CA LEU A 84 5.62 20.87 24.36
C LEU A 84 5.38 21.82 23.19
N LYS A 85 6.09 22.94 23.23
CA LYS A 85 6.04 23.97 22.20
C LYS A 85 7.10 23.70 21.14
N PRO A 86 6.99 24.28 19.94
CA PRO A 86 8.08 24.27 18.97
C PRO A 86 9.38 24.79 19.62
N GLY A 87 10.49 24.09 19.38
CA GLY A 87 11.76 24.36 20.04
C GLY A 87 12.69 23.16 20.06
N GLU A 88 13.84 23.34 20.70
CA GLU A 88 14.83 22.28 20.90
C GLU A 88 14.88 21.86 22.37
N TYR A 89 14.95 20.55 22.60
CA TYR A 89 14.94 19.94 23.93
C TYR A 89 15.98 18.83 24.00
N THR A 90 16.79 18.82 25.05
CA THR A 90 17.69 17.72 25.38
C THR A 90 16.97 16.71 26.28
N VAL A 91 16.86 15.47 25.81
CA VAL A 91 16.19 14.37 26.52
C VAL A 91 17.03 13.93 27.73
N GLY A 92 16.42 13.85 28.90
CA GLY A 92 17.07 13.62 30.20
C GLY A 92 17.45 14.89 30.94
N ARG A 93 17.48 16.06 30.27
CA ARG A 93 17.74 17.36 30.89
C ARG A 93 16.52 18.29 30.87
N ASP A 94 15.98 18.53 29.67
CA ASP A 94 14.89 19.47 29.44
C ASP A 94 13.53 18.75 29.46
N ILE A 95 13.49 17.51 28.97
CA ILE A 95 12.30 16.63 28.93
C ILE A 95 12.68 15.18 29.30
N PRO A 96 11.78 14.36 29.88
CA PRO A 96 12.09 12.96 30.20
C PRO A 96 12.26 12.09 28.96
N ALA A 97 13.08 11.04 29.05
CA ALA A 97 13.09 9.96 28.07
C ALA A 97 11.80 9.13 28.15
N GLY A 98 11.37 8.57 27.03
CA GLY A 98 10.17 7.74 26.96
C GLY A 98 9.32 7.99 25.73
N LEU A 99 8.08 7.52 25.78
CA LEU A 99 7.12 7.60 24.69
C LEU A 99 6.44 8.97 24.66
N TYR A 100 6.26 9.51 23.47
CA TYR A 100 5.53 10.74 23.23
C TYR A 100 4.44 10.52 22.19
N ILE A 101 3.30 11.19 22.38
CA ILE A 101 2.26 11.36 21.38
C ILE A 101 2.50 12.67 20.66
N CYS A 102 2.52 12.60 19.34
CA CYS A 102 2.74 13.73 18.45
C CYS A 102 1.49 13.99 17.63
N LYS A 103 1.20 15.27 17.43
CA LYS A 103 0.08 15.73 16.60
C LYS A 103 0.49 16.94 15.79
N THR A 104 0.07 16.99 14.54
CA THR A 104 0.18 18.17 13.69
C THR A 104 -1.03 19.08 13.88
N ALA A 105 -0.80 20.39 13.84
CA ALA A 105 -1.85 21.40 13.83
C ALA A 105 -1.92 22.02 12.42
N GLY A 106 -2.55 21.31 11.49
CA GLY A 106 -2.77 21.76 10.10
C GLY A 106 -1.64 21.37 9.16
N ASP A 107 -1.48 22.13 8.06
CA ASP A 107 -0.45 21.97 7.02
C ASP A 107 0.95 22.14 7.62
N ALA A 108 1.46 21.06 8.23
CA ALA A 108 2.77 21.05 8.82
C ALA A 108 3.84 21.08 7.72
N SER A 109 4.89 21.85 7.97
CA SER A 109 6.08 21.88 7.12
C SER A 109 6.75 20.51 7.02
N GLU A 110 7.60 20.35 6.00
CA GLU A 110 8.27 19.10 5.59
C GLU A 110 8.89 18.24 6.71
N ASP A 111 9.25 18.80 7.87
CA ASP A 111 9.70 18.04 9.06
C ASP A 111 8.85 18.37 10.31
N ASN A 112 8.05 17.41 10.80
CA ASN A 112 7.25 17.60 12.02
C ASN A 112 8.11 17.58 13.29
N ALA A 113 9.06 16.64 13.36
CA ALA A 113 10.03 16.52 14.44
C ALA A 113 11.33 15.88 13.95
N VAL A 114 12.45 16.27 14.56
CA VAL A 114 13.78 15.68 14.28
C VAL A 114 14.44 15.28 15.60
N VAL A 115 14.96 14.06 15.68
CA VAL A 115 15.69 13.57 16.86
C VAL A 115 17.13 13.28 16.47
N ARG A 116 18.09 13.86 17.20
CA ARG A 116 19.53 13.65 16.98
C ARG A 116 20.19 12.97 18.18
N TYR A 117 21.01 11.96 17.92
CA TYR A 117 21.83 11.27 18.92
C TYR A 117 23.31 11.47 18.59
N ASN A 118 24.16 11.63 19.62
CA ASN A 118 25.60 11.75 19.40
C ASN A 118 26.18 10.39 18.95
N LYS A 119 27.05 10.40 17.94
CA LYS A 119 27.70 9.20 17.36
C LYS A 119 28.56 8.43 18.37
N ASP A 120 29.03 9.07 19.44
CA ASP A 120 29.80 8.42 20.51
C ASP A 120 28.92 7.50 21.39
N MET A 121 27.59 7.66 21.33
CA MET A 121 26.66 6.68 21.83
C MET A 121 26.69 5.53 20.82
N LYS A 122 27.48 4.48 21.10
CA LYS A 122 27.68 3.26 20.29
C LYS A 122 26.36 2.55 19.92
N LEU A 123 25.57 3.15 19.04
CA LEU A 123 24.38 2.57 18.45
C LEU A 123 24.81 2.08 17.09
N GLU A 124 25.18 0.81 17.02
CA GLU A 124 25.75 0.19 15.83
C GLU A 124 24.81 0.24 14.60
N GLU A 125 23.53 0.62 14.75
CA GLU A 125 22.53 0.50 13.66
C GLU A 125 21.41 1.58 13.60
N GLU A 126 21.43 2.63 14.44
CA GLU A 126 20.42 3.70 14.38
C GLU A 126 21.01 4.98 13.79
N LEU A 127 20.33 5.57 12.80
CA LEU A 127 20.71 6.86 12.22
C LEU A 127 20.94 7.87 13.35
N SER A 128 22.08 8.58 13.31
CA SER A 128 22.37 9.65 14.28
C SER A 128 21.35 10.79 14.24
N THR A 129 20.54 10.84 13.18
CA THR A 129 19.44 11.77 13.00
C THR A 129 18.23 11.00 12.47
N GLN A 130 17.10 11.12 13.16
CA GLN A 130 15.81 10.56 12.76
C GLN A 130 14.88 11.71 12.42
N TYR A 131 14.33 11.69 11.21
CA TYR A 131 13.29 12.59 10.75
C TYR A 131 11.94 11.93 11.00
N TYR A 132 10.96 12.71 11.42
CA TYR A 132 9.59 12.28 11.62
C TYR A 132 8.69 13.20 10.82
N ARG A 133 8.09 12.62 9.78
CA ARG A 133 7.00 13.20 9.01
C ARG A 133 5.76 12.34 9.21
N PHE A 134 4.69 12.97 9.65
CA PHE A 134 3.41 12.30 9.90
C PHE A 134 2.27 13.26 9.63
N ASP A 135 1.24 12.78 8.94
CA ASP A 135 0.03 13.53 8.64
C ASP A 135 -1.05 13.31 9.72
N SER A 136 -0.83 12.31 10.57
CA SER A 136 -1.73 11.92 11.66
C SER A 136 -1.03 11.76 13.00
N GLU A 137 -1.79 11.49 14.07
CA GLU A 137 -1.22 11.32 15.40
C GLU A 137 -0.31 10.09 15.50
N SER A 138 0.93 10.33 15.94
CA SER A 138 2.02 9.36 15.88
C SER A 138 2.73 9.16 17.21
N TYR A 139 3.31 7.97 17.42
CA TYR A 139 4.22 7.72 18.52
C TYR A 139 5.67 8.04 18.16
N ILE A 140 6.39 8.63 19.12
CA ILE A 140 7.85 8.81 19.06
C ILE A 140 8.48 8.30 20.35
N LEU A 141 9.50 7.45 20.23
CA LEU A 141 10.28 6.98 21.36
C LEU A 141 11.57 7.79 21.51
N LEU A 142 11.69 8.57 22.59
CA LEU A 142 12.88 9.36 22.89
C LEU A 142 13.77 8.65 23.90
N ARG A 143 15.08 8.66 23.65
CA ARG A 143 16.10 8.10 24.55
C ARG A 143 16.91 9.21 25.20
N GLU A 144 17.39 8.95 26.41
CA GLU A 144 18.25 9.86 27.14
C GLU A 144 19.49 10.23 26.33
N GLY A 145 19.88 11.51 26.38
CA GLY A 145 21.00 12.05 25.60
C GLY A 145 20.65 12.48 24.17
N GLY A 146 19.44 12.18 23.68
CA GLY A 146 18.95 12.70 22.41
C GLY A 146 18.62 14.20 22.45
N VAL A 147 18.70 14.86 21.30
CA VAL A 147 18.24 16.23 21.09
C VAL A 147 17.01 16.20 20.16
N LEU A 148 15.86 16.56 20.69
CA LEU A 148 14.60 16.70 19.96
C LEU A 148 14.43 18.13 19.46
N THR A 149 14.17 18.31 18.17
CA THR A 149 13.69 19.56 17.58
C THR A 149 12.23 19.38 17.17
N ILE A 150 11.33 20.20 17.71
CA ILE A 150 9.90 20.21 17.39
C ILE A 150 9.63 21.31 16.36
N GLY A 151 9.08 20.92 15.19
CA GLY A 151 8.71 21.82 14.11
C GLY A 151 7.55 22.76 14.48
N LYS A 152 7.40 23.84 13.71
CA LYS A 152 6.23 24.73 13.87
C LYS A 152 4.97 23.96 13.51
N GLY A 153 3.89 24.16 14.29
CA GLY A 153 2.64 23.44 14.09
C GLY A 153 2.62 22.03 14.68
N THR A 154 3.74 21.51 15.18
CA THR A 154 3.77 20.23 15.89
C THR A 154 3.51 20.43 17.37
N LYS A 155 2.69 19.55 17.96
CA LYS A 155 2.47 19.44 19.39
C LYS A 155 2.90 18.05 19.84
N MET A 156 3.66 17.99 20.93
CA MET A 156 4.10 16.72 21.51
C MET A 156 3.77 16.70 23.00
N ALA A 157 3.32 15.56 23.50
CA ALA A 157 3.08 15.36 24.92
C ALA A 157 3.66 14.01 25.36
N PHE A 158 4.20 13.96 26.58
CA PHE A 158 4.69 12.72 27.15
C PHE A 158 3.52 11.74 27.33
N ALA A 159 3.68 10.52 26.83
CA ALA A 159 2.67 9.47 26.93
C ALA A 159 2.81 8.76 28.29
N ASP A 160 2.24 9.39 29.32
CA ASP A 160 2.14 8.79 30.66
C ASP A 160 1.04 7.72 30.73
N ASP A 161 0.82 7.13 31.90
CA ASP A 161 -0.21 6.10 32.13
C ASP A 161 -1.65 6.58 31.85
N LYS A 162 -1.87 7.88 31.66
CA LYS A 162 -3.18 8.49 31.36
C LYS A 162 -3.33 8.87 29.90
N ALA A 163 -2.26 8.73 29.10
CA ALA A 163 -2.30 8.99 27.69
C ALA A 163 -3.24 7.99 26.99
N PRO A 164 -4.08 8.44 26.05
CA PRO A 164 -4.87 7.51 25.25
C PRO A 164 -3.94 6.66 24.37
N SER A 165 -4.34 5.42 24.12
CA SER A 165 -3.68 4.61 23.11
C SER A 165 -3.97 5.17 21.71
N LEU A 166 -2.97 5.13 20.83
CA LEU A 166 -3.11 5.40 19.40
C LEU A 166 -3.29 4.10 18.59
N ALA A 167 -3.37 2.96 19.27
CA ALA A 167 -3.61 1.68 18.63
C ALA A 167 -5.05 1.62 18.12
N ALA A 168 -5.21 1.48 16.81
CA ALA A 168 -6.49 1.34 16.13
C ALA A 168 -6.78 -0.15 15.90
N GLU A 169 -7.19 -0.87 16.95
CA GLU A 169 -7.41 -2.32 16.87
C GLU A 169 -8.90 -2.68 16.97
N LYS A 170 -9.31 -3.64 16.13
CA LYS A 170 -10.61 -4.28 16.28
C LYS A 170 -10.55 -5.73 15.82
N ASP A 171 -11.04 -6.63 16.65
CA ASP A 171 -11.12 -8.06 16.37
C ASP A 171 -9.78 -8.67 15.90
N GLY A 172 -8.68 -8.21 16.47
CA GLY A 172 -7.29 -8.55 16.17
C GLY A 172 -6.79 -8.04 14.82
N ILE A 173 -7.41 -7.00 14.26
CA ILE A 173 -7.00 -6.34 13.01
C ILE A 173 -6.55 -4.92 13.34
N TYR A 174 -5.42 -4.50 12.78
CA TYR A 174 -4.71 -3.28 13.16
C TYR A 174 -4.80 -2.25 12.04
N TYR A 175 -5.56 -1.18 12.26
CA TYR A 175 -5.83 -0.13 11.28
C TYR A 175 -4.78 0.98 11.33
N SER A 176 -4.95 2.06 10.57
CA SER A 176 -4.01 3.19 10.59
C SER A 176 -3.94 3.78 11.99
N GLY A 177 -2.73 3.95 12.51
CA GLY A 177 -2.48 4.30 13.90
C GLY A 177 -1.04 4.02 14.30
N SER A 178 -0.79 4.11 15.60
CA SER A 178 0.55 3.90 16.17
C SER A 178 0.50 2.84 17.25
N TYR A 179 1.48 1.95 17.25
CA TYR A 179 1.46 0.73 18.06
C TYR A 179 2.78 0.46 18.75
N ARG A 180 2.72 0.08 20.02
CA ARG A 180 3.81 -0.58 20.73
C ARG A 180 3.86 -2.05 20.34
N VAL A 181 4.98 -2.46 19.77
CA VAL A 181 5.17 -3.84 19.30
C VAL A 181 5.43 -4.75 20.50
N GLY A 182 4.74 -5.89 20.54
CA GLY A 182 4.73 -6.83 21.65
C GLY A 182 3.71 -6.52 22.76
N GLU A 183 3.11 -5.33 22.76
CA GLU A 183 2.07 -4.93 23.71
C GLU A 183 0.72 -4.71 23.03
N GLU A 184 0.68 -3.82 22.03
CA GLU A 184 -0.53 -3.43 21.30
C GLU A 184 -0.66 -4.18 19.98
N ILE A 185 0.46 -4.44 19.30
CA ILE A 185 0.51 -5.29 18.11
C ILE A 185 1.55 -6.40 18.32
N PRO A 186 1.20 -7.70 18.16
CA PRO A 186 2.17 -8.78 18.22
C PRO A 186 3.22 -8.67 17.11
N LYS A 187 4.41 -9.21 17.37
CA LYS A 187 5.38 -9.48 16.29
C LYS A 187 4.82 -10.55 15.35
N GLY A 188 5.13 -10.44 14.07
CA GLY A 188 4.75 -11.45 13.08
C GLY A 188 4.65 -10.92 11.66
N GLU A 189 4.28 -11.83 10.76
CA GLU A 189 3.92 -11.52 9.38
C GLU A 189 2.44 -11.16 9.29
N TYR A 190 2.14 -10.11 8.53
CA TYR A 190 0.80 -9.59 8.32
C TYR A 190 0.53 -9.43 6.84
N PHE A 191 -0.73 -9.62 6.45
CA PHE A 191 -1.22 -9.16 5.17
C PHE A 191 -1.60 -7.68 5.30
N MET A 192 -1.02 -6.83 4.47
CA MET A 192 -1.22 -5.39 4.48
C MET A 192 -2.09 -4.95 3.29
N LEU A 193 -3.03 -4.05 3.54
CA LEU A 193 -3.82 -3.37 2.50
C LEU A 193 -3.59 -1.87 2.58
N SER A 194 -3.47 -1.23 1.41
CA SER A 194 -3.44 0.23 1.31
C SER A 194 -4.84 0.82 1.15
N PHE A 195 -5.07 1.91 1.88
CA PHE A 195 -6.23 2.79 1.78
C PHE A 195 -5.89 4.13 1.14
N ASN A 196 -4.63 4.35 0.77
CA ASN A 196 -4.23 5.59 0.11
C ASN A 196 -4.85 5.61 -1.29
N LEU A 197 -5.79 6.54 -1.49
CA LEU A 197 -6.56 6.63 -2.73
C LEU A 197 -5.81 7.36 -3.85
N ASP A 198 -4.79 8.14 -3.50
CA ASP A 198 -4.03 8.97 -4.44
C ASP A 198 -2.91 8.15 -5.08
N TYR A 199 -2.19 7.36 -4.28
CA TYR A 199 -0.98 6.68 -4.71
C TYR A 199 -1.07 5.15 -4.62
N GLY A 200 -2.10 4.62 -3.95
CA GLY A 200 -2.25 3.19 -3.73
C GLY A 200 -1.19 2.57 -2.83
N ALA A 201 -0.32 3.36 -2.20
CA ALA A 201 0.79 2.89 -1.38
C ALA A 201 0.53 3.13 0.11
N SER A 202 0.93 2.18 0.95
CA SER A 202 0.91 2.37 2.41
C SER A 202 2.17 1.76 3.00
N MET A 203 2.66 2.43 4.03
CA MET A 203 3.95 2.17 4.64
C MET A 203 3.79 2.03 6.15
N VAL A 204 4.60 1.14 6.73
CA VAL A 204 4.79 1.01 8.17
C VAL A 204 6.17 1.56 8.50
N TYR A 205 6.23 2.54 9.38
CA TYR A 205 7.47 3.19 9.80
C TYR A 205 7.87 2.75 11.21
N MET A 206 9.16 2.53 11.43
CA MET A 206 9.78 2.31 12.73
C MET A 206 10.66 3.52 13.07
N ASN A 207 10.53 4.10 14.27
CA ASN A 207 11.44 5.13 14.80
C ASN A 207 11.92 6.17 13.76
N GLY A 208 11.05 7.11 13.40
CA GLY A 208 11.29 8.11 12.36
C GLY A 208 10.75 7.62 11.03
N GLU A 209 11.39 8.03 9.94
CA GLU A 209 11.05 7.64 8.56
C GLU A 209 11.67 6.29 8.13
N ARG A 210 12.30 5.53 9.04
CA ARG A 210 12.80 4.20 8.67
C ARG A 210 11.62 3.27 8.42
N ILE A 211 11.58 2.64 7.26
CA ILE A 211 10.50 1.76 6.84
C ILE A 211 10.68 0.37 7.47
N ALA A 212 9.63 -0.16 8.11
CA ALA A 212 9.48 -1.56 8.51
C ALA A 212 9.02 -2.43 7.35
N GLY A 213 8.12 -1.90 6.53
CA GLY A 213 7.54 -2.58 5.38
C GLY A 213 6.55 -1.67 4.66
N GLY A 214 6.15 -2.06 3.46
CA GLY A 214 5.20 -1.28 2.70
C GLY A 214 4.71 -2.01 1.46
N VAL A 215 3.53 -1.63 1.01
CA VAL A 215 2.86 -2.27 -0.12
C VAL A 215 2.34 -1.25 -1.10
N THR A 216 2.29 -1.65 -2.37
CA THR A 216 1.46 -1.01 -3.37
C THR A 216 0.21 -1.88 -3.52
N ARG A 217 -0.96 -1.31 -3.23
CA ARG A 217 -2.27 -1.97 -3.13
C ARG A 217 -2.40 -2.94 -1.96
N PHE A 218 -1.65 -4.04 -2.00
CA PHE A 218 -1.64 -5.04 -0.95
C PHE A 218 -0.39 -5.92 -0.99
N GLY A 219 -0.14 -6.63 0.11
CA GLY A 219 0.97 -7.57 0.19
C GLY A 219 1.24 -8.06 1.59
N TYR A 220 2.49 -8.44 1.85
CA TYR A 220 2.93 -8.99 3.12
C TYR A 220 3.98 -8.10 3.74
N VAL A 221 3.90 -7.90 5.05
CA VAL A 221 4.90 -7.16 5.83
C VAL A 221 5.24 -7.91 7.10
N VAL A 222 6.50 -7.85 7.51
CA VAL A 222 7.00 -8.50 8.73
C VAL A 222 7.33 -7.44 9.77
N ILE A 223 6.71 -7.57 10.95
CA ILE A 223 6.99 -6.72 12.11
C ILE A 223 7.74 -7.56 13.14
N ASP A 224 9.05 -7.35 13.27
CA ASP A 224 9.88 -8.05 14.25
C ASP A 224 10.65 -7.10 15.17
N ASP A 225 11.68 -6.43 14.65
CA ASP A 225 12.64 -5.68 15.50
C ASP A 225 12.20 -4.27 15.91
N ALA A 226 10.99 -3.89 15.54
CA ALA A 226 10.39 -2.63 15.96
C ALA A 226 10.02 -2.65 17.45
N ARG A 227 10.24 -1.53 18.15
CA ARG A 227 9.57 -1.27 19.45
C ARG A 227 8.24 -0.54 19.26
N ILE A 228 8.18 0.30 18.24
CA ILE A 228 7.03 1.10 17.87
C ILE A 228 6.93 1.10 16.36
N ILE A 229 5.70 1.02 15.88
CA ILE A 229 5.38 1.29 14.48
C ILE A 229 4.33 2.40 14.37
N ASN A 230 4.45 3.21 13.33
CA ASN A 230 3.44 4.17 12.90
C ASN A 230 3.00 3.77 11.48
N MET A 231 1.70 3.67 11.24
CA MET A 231 1.14 3.28 9.95
C MET A 231 0.06 4.26 9.52
N GLU A 232 0.17 4.74 8.28
CA GLU A 232 -0.79 5.65 7.67
C GLU A 232 -1.44 5.03 6.44
N GLU A 233 -2.74 5.29 6.28
CA GLU A 233 -3.57 4.82 5.18
C GLU A 233 -3.41 3.34 4.85
N GLY A 234 -3.41 2.49 5.88
CA GLY A 234 -3.37 1.05 5.71
C GLY A 234 -4.00 0.27 6.86
N VAL A 235 -3.99 -1.06 6.71
CA VAL A 235 -4.38 -2.04 7.72
C VAL A 235 -3.43 -3.24 7.67
N LEU A 236 -3.10 -3.78 8.84
CA LEU A 236 -2.39 -5.04 9.02
C LEU A 236 -3.37 -6.10 9.52
N ILE A 237 -3.48 -7.18 8.76
CA ILE A 237 -4.41 -8.28 8.99
C ILE A 237 -3.58 -9.53 9.29
N PRO A 238 -3.76 -10.17 10.47
CA PRO A 238 -3.13 -11.46 10.75
C PRO A 238 -3.44 -12.50 9.68
N LEU A 239 -2.48 -13.36 9.35
CA LEU A 239 -2.62 -14.30 8.23
C LEU A 239 -3.78 -15.31 8.40
N ASP A 240 -4.17 -15.63 9.64
CA ASP A 240 -5.33 -16.47 9.95
C ASP A 240 -6.68 -15.79 9.67
N LYS A 241 -6.68 -14.46 9.50
CA LYS A 241 -7.84 -13.62 9.16
C LYS A 241 -7.73 -12.98 7.78
N LYS A 242 -6.68 -13.31 7.02
CA LYS A 242 -6.38 -12.72 5.72
C LYS A 242 -7.60 -12.89 4.77
N PRO A 243 -8.04 -11.82 4.08
CA PRO A 243 -9.10 -11.92 3.10
C PRO A 243 -8.66 -12.71 1.86
N SER A 244 -9.64 -13.21 1.10
CA SER A 244 -9.39 -13.79 -0.22
C SER A 244 -8.93 -12.69 -1.18
N VAL A 245 -7.81 -12.95 -1.85
CA VAL A 245 -7.38 -12.20 -3.04
C VAL A 245 -7.86 -12.96 -4.27
N ARG A 246 -8.45 -12.28 -5.24
CA ARG A 246 -9.07 -12.89 -6.43
C ARG A 246 -8.65 -12.15 -7.69
N PRO A 247 -8.61 -12.84 -8.84
CA PRO A 247 -8.49 -12.15 -10.11
C PRO A 247 -9.71 -11.28 -10.36
N ILE A 248 -9.55 -10.24 -11.18
CA ILE A 248 -10.61 -9.33 -11.59
C ILE A 248 -10.94 -9.49 -13.07
N GLN A 249 -12.11 -9.02 -13.46
CA GLN A 249 -12.45 -8.95 -14.87
C GLN A 249 -11.61 -7.88 -15.55
N TYR A 250 -10.81 -8.29 -16.52
CA TYR A 250 -9.99 -7.34 -17.27
C TYR A 250 -10.87 -6.40 -18.10
N GLN A 251 -10.79 -5.11 -17.80
CA GLN A 251 -11.56 -4.05 -18.45
C GLN A 251 -10.86 -3.45 -19.68
N GLY A 252 -9.61 -3.82 -19.94
CA GLY A 252 -8.91 -3.44 -21.16
C GLY A 252 -9.38 -4.24 -22.39
N GLU A 253 -9.06 -3.71 -23.55
CA GLU A 253 -9.27 -4.26 -24.87
C GLU A 253 -8.12 -5.20 -25.33
N GLY A 254 -8.37 -5.92 -26.42
CA GLY A 254 -7.42 -6.85 -27.03
C GLY A 254 -7.34 -8.21 -26.34
N GLU A 255 -6.19 -8.89 -26.47
CA GLU A 255 -5.99 -10.19 -25.81
C GLU A 255 -6.08 -10.03 -24.28
N GLY A 256 -6.95 -10.83 -23.66
CA GLY A 256 -7.30 -10.69 -22.24
C GLY A 256 -8.67 -10.08 -21.99
N ALA A 257 -9.27 -9.36 -22.94
CA ALA A 257 -10.55 -8.67 -22.77
C ALA A 257 -11.64 -9.61 -22.23
N GLY A 258 -12.29 -9.21 -21.13
CA GLY A 258 -13.34 -9.98 -20.46
C GLY A 258 -12.87 -11.25 -19.73
N ARG A 259 -11.57 -11.56 -19.74
CA ARG A 259 -10.99 -12.66 -18.95
C ARG A 259 -10.73 -12.22 -17.52
N GLN A 260 -10.61 -13.19 -16.62
CA GLN A 260 -10.14 -12.97 -15.27
C GLN A 260 -8.60 -12.83 -15.26
N VAL A 261 -8.08 -11.82 -14.59
CA VAL A 261 -6.65 -11.47 -14.55
C VAL A 261 -6.21 -11.10 -13.14
N TYR A 262 -4.94 -11.31 -12.85
CA TYR A 262 -4.29 -10.80 -11.64
C TYR A 262 -3.59 -9.49 -12.01
N SER A 263 -3.89 -8.40 -11.31
CA SER A 263 -3.31 -7.07 -11.54
C SER A 263 -2.15 -6.79 -10.60
N GLU A 264 -1.64 -5.56 -10.60
CA GLU A 264 -0.72 -5.03 -9.58
C GLU A 264 -1.07 -5.44 -8.13
N GLY A 265 -0.03 -5.76 -7.35
CA GLY A 265 -0.09 -6.25 -5.98
C GLY A 265 1.04 -7.22 -5.66
N ILE A 266 1.25 -7.55 -4.38
CA ILE A 266 2.21 -8.58 -3.96
C ILE A 266 1.44 -9.87 -3.67
N TYR A 267 1.76 -10.93 -4.40
CA TYR A 267 1.10 -12.22 -4.35
C TYR A 267 2.03 -13.28 -3.81
N LYS A 268 1.52 -14.11 -2.89
CA LYS A 268 2.17 -15.35 -2.49
C LYS A 268 1.66 -16.50 -3.35
N ILE A 269 2.54 -17.16 -4.08
CA ILE A 269 2.17 -18.23 -5.01
C ILE A 269 1.58 -19.41 -4.22
N GLY A 270 0.49 -19.99 -4.72
CA GLY A 270 -0.27 -21.04 -4.06
C GLY A 270 -1.30 -20.56 -3.04
N ALA A 271 -1.14 -19.35 -2.49
CA ALA A 271 -2.10 -18.74 -1.57
C ALA A 271 -3.00 -17.71 -2.26
N ASP A 272 -2.40 -16.81 -3.05
CA ASP A 272 -3.09 -15.72 -3.77
C ASP A 272 -3.12 -15.97 -5.28
N LEU A 273 -2.00 -16.47 -5.82
CA LEU A 273 -1.80 -16.76 -7.23
C LEU A 273 -1.57 -18.27 -7.41
N PRO A 274 -2.48 -19.03 -8.04
CA PRO A 274 -2.28 -20.46 -8.26
C PRO A 274 -1.04 -20.75 -9.12
N PRO A 275 -0.36 -21.89 -8.95
CA PRO A 275 0.58 -22.39 -9.94
C PRO A 275 -0.09 -22.49 -11.32
N GLY A 276 0.62 -22.12 -12.37
CA GLY A 276 0.13 -22.11 -13.73
C GLY A 276 1.01 -21.29 -14.68
N THR A 277 0.68 -21.34 -15.96
CA THR A 277 1.28 -20.48 -16.98
C THR A 277 0.41 -19.25 -17.19
N TYR A 278 1.04 -18.08 -17.23
CA TYR A 278 0.39 -16.79 -17.35
C TYR A 278 1.02 -15.98 -18.47
N LYS A 279 0.19 -15.32 -19.26
CA LYS A 279 0.63 -14.26 -20.18
C LYS A 279 0.77 -12.96 -19.42
N MET A 280 1.88 -12.27 -19.63
CA MET A 280 2.15 -10.96 -19.04
C MET A 280 1.73 -9.86 -20.00
N LYS A 281 1.00 -8.85 -19.52
CA LYS A 281 0.62 -7.67 -20.31
C LYS A 281 0.75 -6.41 -19.46
N ASN A 282 1.30 -5.35 -20.05
CA ASN A 282 1.41 -4.04 -19.41
C ASN A 282 0.01 -3.43 -19.16
N GLU A 283 -0.24 -2.93 -17.95
CA GLU A 283 -1.52 -2.34 -17.53
C GLU A 283 -1.73 -0.90 -17.96
N LEU A 284 -0.66 -0.15 -18.27
CA LEU A 284 -0.73 1.26 -18.64
C LEU A 284 -1.53 1.51 -19.94
N TYR A 285 -1.86 0.47 -20.71
CA TYR A 285 -2.47 0.63 -22.03
C TYR A 285 -3.71 -0.22 -22.24
N ARG A 286 -4.77 0.47 -22.69
CA ARG A 286 -6.12 -0.08 -22.86
C ARG A 286 -6.20 -1.15 -23.95
N SER A 287 -5.35 -1.19 -24.98
CA SER A 287 -5.35 -2.30 -25.95
C SER A 287 -3.94 -2.67 -26.42
N ILE A 288 -3.73 -3.94 -26.79
CA ILE A 288 -2.44 -4.41 -27.35
C ILE A 288 -2.17 -3.78 -28.72
N THR A 289 -3.22 -3.36 -29.43
CA THR A 289 -3.15 -2.70 -30.73
C THR A 289 -2.91 -1.19 -30.62
N ASP A 290 -3.23 -0.59 -29.47
CA ASP A 290 -2.95 0.82 -29.12
C ASP A 290 -1.60 0.99 -28.42
N LEU A 291 -0.88 -0.10 -28.20
CA LEU A 291 0.57 -0.08 -28.04
C LEU A 291 1.17 0.26 -29.40
N SER A 292 1.06 1.53 -29.82
CA SER A 292 2.10 2.10 -30.64
C SER A 292 3.42 1.85 -29.91
N TYR A 293 4.52 1.88 -30.62
CA TYR A 293 5.84 1.86 -30.00
C TYR A 293 5.98 2.96 -28.91
N GLU A 294 5.15 4.01 -28.93
CA GLU A 294 5.03 5.02 -27.86
C GLU A 294 4.34 4.50 -26.57
N GLY A 295 3.80 3.27 -26.58
CA GLY A 295 3.09 2.60 -25.48
C GLY A 295 3.94 1.66 -24.60
N TYR A 296 5.25 1.73 -24.74
CA TYR A 296 6.23 1.31 -23.74
C TYR A 296 7.23 2.48 -23.70
N HIS A 297 8.01 2.72 -22.64
CA HIS A 297 9.05 3.76 -22.77
C HIS A 297 10.11 3.28 -23.75
N GLY A 298 9.88 3.49 -25.04
CA GLY A 298 10.97 3.54 -25.97
C GLY A 298 11.55 4.93 -25.93
N ASN A 299 12.86 4.95 -25.99
CA ASN A 299 13.61 6.14 -26.26
C ASN A 299 13.88 6.15 -27.78
N GLU A 300 13.65 7.26 -28.48
CA GLU A 300 14.01 7.38 -29.91
C GLU A 300 15.50 7.07 -30.13
N ALA A 301 16.34 7.36 -29.12
CA ALA A 301 17.69 6.86 -28.97
C ALA A 301 17.70 5.72 -27.93
N TYR A 302 17.50 4.48 -28.37
CA TYR A 302 17.45 3.30 -27.48
C TYR A 302 18.69 3.20 -26.57
N TYR A 303 18.53 3.63 -25.32
CA TYR A 303 19.41 3.28 -24.21
C TYR A 303 18.69 2.21 -23.38
N PRO A 304 19.06 0.92 -23.47
CA PRO A 304 18.44 -0.21 -22.76
C PRO A 304 18.57 -0.17 -21.22
N ARG A 305 18.89 1.01 -20.66
CA ARG A 305 19.15 1.28 -19.25
C ARG A 305 18.07 2.10 -18.55
N ARG A 306 17.06 2.61 -19.25
CA ARG A 306 15.89 3.24 -18.58
C ARG A 306 14.82 2.17 -18.37
N ALA A 307 14.47 1.93 -17.12
CA ALA A 307 13.47 0.95 -16.72
C ALA A 307 12.05 1.47 -17.04
N ASN A 308 11.27 0.68 -17.76
CA ASN A 308 9.83 0.85 -17.96
C ASN A 308 9.02 0.46 -16.73
N ARG A 309 9.67 -0.20 -15.76
CA ARG A 309 9.10 -0.60 -14.46
C ARG A 309 7.79 -1.39 -14.57
N ALA A 310 7.53 -2.05 -15.71
CA ALA A 310 6.35 -2.88 -15.94
C ALA A 310 6.74 -4.35 -15.99
N GLY A 311 6.18 -5.19 -15.14
CA GLY A 311 6.48 -6.62 -15.13
C GLY A 311 6.27 -7.31 -13.79
N ILE A 312 7.10 -8.31 -13.52
CA ILE A 312 7.07 -9.14 -12.30
C ILE A 312 8.40 -8.99 -11.59
N ARG A 313 8.36 -8.63 -10.32
CA ARG A 313 9.54 -8.55 -9.46
C ARG A 313 9.46 -9.62 -8.38
N ALA A 314 10.58 -10.25 -8.05
CA ALA A 314 10.70 -11.02 -6.83
C ALA A 314 10.75 -10.04 -5.64
N GLU A 315 10.00 -10.30 -4.58
CA GLU A 315 9.83 -9.30 -3.51
C GLU A 315 11.12 -9.15 -2.68
N GLU A 316 11.68 -10.27 -2.25
CA GLU A 316 12.91 -10.34 -1.45
C GLU A 316 14.07 -11.01 -2.20
N ASP A 317 15.30 -10.87 -1.67
CA ASP A 317 16.49 -11.51 -2.24
C ASP A 317 16.40 -13.04 -2.23
N GLU A 318 15.72 -13.61 -1.24
CA GLU A 318 15.46 -15.05 -1.16
C GLU A 318 14.49 -15.50 -2.26
N ASP A 319 13.41 -14.74 -2.50
CA ASP A 319 12.48 -14.99 -3.62
C ASP A 319 13.22 -14.94 -4.95
N ALA A 320 14.05 -13.91 -5.14
CA ALA A 320 14.80 -13.74 -6.37
C ALA A 320 15.77 -14.91 -6.59
N SER A 321 16.38 -15.40 -5.51
CA SER A 321 17.34 -16.51 -5.56
C SER A 321 16.64 -17.81 -5.95
N HIS A 322 15.43 -18.02 -5.45
CA HIS A 322 14.57 -19.12 -5.83
C HIS A 322 14.18 -19.07 -7.31
N PHE A 323 13.71 -17.92 -7.79
CA PHE A 323 13.28 -17.77 -9.19
C PHE A 323 14.45 -17.70 -10.20
N GLY A 324 15.67 -17.38 -9.73
CA GLY A 324 16.83 -17.15 -10.58
C GLY A 324 16.78 -15.82 -11.35
N TRP A 325 15.92 -14.89 -10.93
CA TRP A 325 15.78 -13.53 -11.44
C TRP A 325 15.21 -12.61 -10.36
N SER A 326 15.61 -11.35 -10.37
CA SER A 326 15.06 -10.31 -9.49
C SER A 326 13.88 -9.58 -10.14
N TRP A 327 13.88 -9.49 -11.47
CA TRP A 327 12.81 -8.84 -12.23
C TRP A 327 12.69 -9.41 -13.65
N LEU A 328 11.48 -9.74 -14.06
CA LEU A 328 11.04 -9.91 -15.45
C LEU A 328 10.30 -8.66 -15.94
N GLU A 329 10.96 -7.84 -16.75
CA GLU A 329 10.47 -6.54 -17.21
C GLU A 329 10.01 -6.60 -18.67
N LEU A 330 8.84 -6.02 -18.95
CA LEU A 330 8.29 -5.83 -20.29
C LEU A 330 8.88 -4.56 -20.91
N ASP A 331 9.67 -4.72 -21.97
CA ASP A 331 10.43 -3.65 -22.62
C ASP A 331 10.17 -3.57 -24.13
N CYS A 332 10.42 -2.41 -24.74
CA CYS A 332 10.34 -2.23 -26.18
C CYS A 332 11.43 -1.28 -26.72
N ASN A 333 11.81 -1.51 -27.97
CA ASN A 333 12.60 -0.58 -28.76
C ASN A 333 11.69 0.11 -29.78
N ILE A 334 11.49 1.42 -29.60
CA ILE A 334 10.64 2.22 -30.48
C ILE A 334 11.13 2.22 -31.92
N SER A 335 12.42 2.47 -32.11
CA SER A 335 13.02 2.71 -33.42
C SER A 335 12.84 1.53 -34.39
N ASN A 336 12.82 0.30 -33.88
CA ASN A 336 12.65 -0.91 -34.68
C ASN A 336 11.39 -1.71 -34.34
N LYS A 337 10.47 -1.14 -33.53
CA LYS A 337 9.18 -1.74 -33.14
C LYS A 337 9.33 -3.17 -32.60
N THR A 338 10.38 -3.43 -31.83
CA THR A 338 10.67 -4.75 -31.26
C THR A 338 10.38 -4.77 -29.76
N ARG A 339 9.80 -5.86 -29.26
CA ARG A 339 9.52 -6.07 -27.83
C ARG A 339 10.51 -7.05 -27.22
N TYR A 340 10.86 -6.82 -25.97
CA TYR A 340 11.81 -7.61 -25.20
C TYR A 340 11.23 -7.95 -23.83
N LEU A 341 11.42 -9.20 -23.40
CA LEU A 341 11.37 -9.55 -22.00
C LEU A 341 12.78 -9.39 -21.46
N LYS A 342 12.99 -8.39 -20.61
CA LYS A 342 14.25 -8.12 -19.96
C LYS A 342 14.30 -8.86 -18.63
N THR A 343 15.30 -9.70 -18.44
CA THR A 343 15.48 -10.47 -17.19
C THR A 343 16.67 -9.90 -16.43
N HIS A 344 16.38 -9.34 -15.27
CA HIS A 344 17.37 -8.84 -14.32
C HIS A 344 17.80 -9.97 -13.39
N LYS A 345 19.10 -10.13 -13.19
CA LYS A 345 19.68 -11.10 -12.25
C LYS A 345 19.82 -10.49 -10.86
N LEU A 346 20.03 -11.33 -9.85
CA LEU A 346 20.47 -10.83 -8.53
C LEU A 346 21.85 -10.19 -8.65
N TYR A 347 22.05 -9.15 -7.85
CA TYR A 347 23.33 -8.54 -7.49
C TYR A 347 24.60 -9.19 -8.08
N GLY A 348 25.26 -8.49 -9.01
CA GLY A 348 26.54 -8.89 -9.63
C GLY A 348 26.81 -8.15 -10.94
N ASP A 349 27.99 -8.37 -11.54
CA ASP A 349 28.35 -7.86 -12.89
C ASP A 349 27.67 -8.67 -14.03
N GLU A 350 26.70 -9.53 -13.72
CA GLU A 350 25.98 -10.30 -14.73
C GLU A 350 25.07 -9.37 -15.55
N GLU A 351 25.26 -9.38 -16.86
CA GLU A 351 24.48 -8.53 -17.77
C GLU A 351 23.02 -8.99 -17.84
N ASP A 352 22.11 -8.02 -17.85
CA ASP A 352 20.70 -8.23 -18.14
C ASP A 352 20.53 -9.01 -19.46
N THR A 353 19.61 -9.97 -19.46
CA THR A 353 19.30 -10.73 -20.69
C THR A 353 18.04 -10.21 -21.36
N PHE A 354 18.02 -10.22 -22.69
CA PHE A 354 16.93 -9.67 -23.50
C PHE A 354 16.39 -10.74 -24.45
N GLN A 355 15.13 -11.13 -24.24
CA GLN A 355 14.45 -12.08 -25.11
C GLN A 355 13.42 -11.36 -25.98
N LYS A 356 13.62 -11.40 -27.31
CA LYS A 356 12.60 -10.89 -28.26
C LYS A 356 11.35 -11.76 -28.21
N PHE A 357 10.18 -11.15 -28.23
CA PHE A 357 8.91 -11.89 -28.32
C PHE A 357 7.94 -11.27 -29.31
N LYS A 358 6.97 -12.09 -29.76
CA LYS A 358 5.79 -11.68 -30.51
C LYS A 358 4.55 -12.06 -29.69
N GLY A 359 3.55 -11.20 -29.63
CA GLY A 359 2.36 -11.42 -28.78
C GLY A 359 2.64 -11.03 -27.33
N LEU A 360 2.17 -11.82 -26.37
CA LEU A 360 2.44 -11.65 -24.94
C LEU A 360 3.49 -12.69 -24.49
N PRO A 361 4.52 -12.29 -23.74
CA PRO A 361 5.43 -13.24 -23.14
C PRO A 361 4.72 -13.99 -22.00
N THR A 362 5.23 -15.17 -21.66
CA THR A 362 4.65 -16.04 -20.63
C THR A 362 5.61 -16.26 -19.48
N VAL A 363 5.06 -16.34 -18.27
CA VAL A 363 5.74 -16.82 -17.06
C VAL A 363 5.02 -18.09 -16.60
N THR A 364 5.74 -19.04 -16.00
CA THR A 364 5.14 -20.25 -15.41
C THR A 364 5.57 -20.36 -13.96
N PHE A 365 4.59 -20.52 -13.08
CA PHE A 365 4.79 -20.87 -11.68
C PHE A 365 4.34 -22.31 -11.46
N THR A 366 5.15 -23.07 -10.77
CA THR A 366 4.98 -24.50 -10.49
C THR A 366 4.60 -24.71 -9.03
N VAL A 367 4.39 -25.97 -8.64
CA VAL A 367 4.15 -26.32 -7.23
C VAL A 367 5.38 -26.05 -6.36
N GLU A 368 6.59 -26.08 -6.94
CA GLU A 368 7.83 -25.76 -6.24
C GLU A 368 7.94 -24.26 -5.89
N ASP A 369 7.16 -23.43 -6.59
CA ASP A 369 7.12 -21.98 -6.37
C ASP A 369 6.12 -21.57 -5.27
N MET A 370 5.37 -22.52 -4.68
CA MET A 370 4.39 -22.20 -3.64
C MET A 370 5.06 -21.64 -2.38
N GLY A 371 4.50 -20.55 -1.85
CA GLY A 371 5.00 -19.85 -0.66
C GLY A 371 5.91 -18.66 -0.96
N TRP A 372 6.51 -18.62 -2.15
CA TRP A 372 7.33 -17.50 -2.61
C TRP A 372 6.48 -16.33 -3.09
N GLN A 373 7.04 -15.13 -3.02
CA GLN A 373 6.34 -13.88 -3.29
C GLN A 373 6.80 -13.22 -4.57
N ILE A 374 5.82 -12.71 -5.31
CA ILE A 374 6.07 -11.86 -6.48
C ILE A 374 5.25 -10.57 -6.36
N ARG A 375 5.81 -9.49 -6.88
CA ARG A 375 5.12 -8.23 -7.07
C ARG A 375 4.83 -8.03 -8.54
N LEU A 376 3.56 -7.80 -8.86
CA LEU A 376 3.14 -7.30 -10.16
C LEU A 376 3.23 -5.78 -10.12
N VAL A 377 3.94 -5.17 -11.08
CA VAL A 377 4.11 -3.71 -11.19
C VAL A 377 3.67 -3.30 -12.59
N ASN A 378 2.65 -2.44 -12.71
CA ASN A 378 2.09 -2.00 -13.99
C ASN A 378 1.85 -3.18 -14.97
N CYS A 379 1.36 -4.32 -14.48
CA CYS A 379 1.32 -5.57 -15.23
C CYS A 379 0.15 -6.44 -14.76
N VAL A 380 -0.62 -6.95 -15.74
CA VAL A 380 -1.57 -8.04 -15.51
C VAL A 380 -0.94 -9.38 -15.88
N LEU A 381 -1.28 -10.40 -15.09
CA LEU A 381 -1.16 -11.80 -15.46
C LEU A 381 -2.49 -12.35 -15.92
N ILE A 382 -2.52 -12.81 -17.17
CA ILE A 382 -3.67 -13.46 -17.78
C ILE A 382 -3.40 -14.98 -17.75
N PRO A 383 -4.16 -15.77 -16.97
CA PRO A 383 -3.97 -17.22 -16.95
C PRO A 383 -4.08 -17.80 -18.37
N GLU A 384 -3.21 -18.73 -18.75
CA GLU A 384 -3.45 -19.53 -19.94
C GLU A 384 -4.56 -20.54 -19.64
N GLU A 385 -5.53 -20.70 -20.57
CA GLU A 385 -6.51 -21.76 -20.40
C GLU A 385 -5.79 -23.10 -20.43
N ASP A 386 -6.01 -23.92 -19.40
CA ASP A 386 -5.65 -25.33 -19.43
C ASP A 386 -6.21 -25.94 -20.72
N GLY A 387 -5.33 -26.27 -21.67
CA GLY A 387 -5.69 -26.87 -22.95
C GLY A 387 -6.46 -28.20 -22.81
N SER A 388 -6.60 -28.71 -21.59
CA SER A 388 -7.38 -29.88 -21.21
C SER A 388 -8.90 -29.66 -21.20
N LYS A 389 -9.40 -28.40 -21.20
CA LYS A 389 -10.85 -28.09 -21.22
C LYS A 389 -11.45 -27.81 -22.60
N ARG A 390 -10.65 -27.84 -23.67
CA ARG A 390 -11.16 -27.92 -25.04
C ARG A 390 -11.29 -29.40 -25.42
N ARG A 391 -12.42 -30.02 -25.04
CA ARG A 391 -12.87 -31.30 -25.58
C ARG A 391 -14.27 -31.17 -26.14
#